data_AF-A0A933QE88-F1
#
_entry.id   AF-A0A933QE88-F1
#
_cell.length_a   1.000
_cell.length_b   1.000
_cell.length_c   1.000
_cell.angle_alpha   90.00
_cell.angle_beta   90.00
_cell.angle_gamma   90.00
#
_symmetry.space_group_name_H-M   'P 1'
#
loop_
_entity.id
_entity.type
_entity.pdbx_description
1 polymer ?
#
loop_
_entity_poly.entity_id
_entity_poly.type
_entity_poly.pdbx_seq_one_letter_code
_entity_poly.pdbx_strand_id
1 'polypeptide(L)' 'GEPWYSVGRHDVFPEEFATFLLSSPKIRAAFMKYHADLLDAGFWQRTQAAVRRGEVQDFFPYPESFRFCAAFGDGCATG' A
#
# COMPACT_ATOMS: atom_id res chain seq x y z
N GLY A 1 -9.12 -7.97 -25.89
CA GLY A 1 -8.42 -7.01 -26.76
C GLY A 1 -7.05 -6.83 -26.17
N GLU A 2 -6.00 -7.02 -26.95
CA GLU A 2 -4.64 -6.92 -26.44
C GLU A 2 -4.15 -5.46 -26.47
N PRO A 3 -3.34 -5.03 -25.49
CA PRO A 3 -2.82 -3.67 -25.47
C PRO A 3 -1.82 -3.43 -26.60
N TRP A 4 -1.82 -2.21 -27.16
CA TRP A 4 -0.90 -1.81 -28.25
C TRP A 4 0.50 -1.38 -27.75
N TYR A 5 0.81 -1.61 -26.49
CA TYR A 5 2.11 -1.31 -25.89
C TYR A 5 2.88 -2.61 -25.59
N SER A 6 4.20 -2.57 -25.75
CA SER A 6 5.06 -3.70 -25.42
C SER A 6 5.06 -3.94 -23.90
N VAL A 7 4.62 -5.12 -23.48
CA VAL A 7 4.69 -5.54 -22.07
C VAL A 7 5.98 -6.31 -21.84
N GLY A 8 6.81 -5.81 -20.93
CA GLY A 8 8.03 -6.48 -20.48
C GLY A 8 7.72 -7.64 -19.53
N ARG A 9 8.65 -8.60 -19.43
CA ARG A 9 8.51 -9.79 -18.55
C ARG A 9 8.29 -9.43 -17.06
N HIS A 10 8.68 -8.24 -16.63
CA HIS A 10 8.65 -7.79 -15.24
C HIS A 10 7.72 -6.58 -15.03
N ASP A 11 6.89 -6.24 -16.02
CA ASP A 11 5.92 -5.17 -15.88
C ASP A 11 4.78 -5.62 -14.97
N VAL A 12 4.37 -4.73 -14.07
CA VAL A 12 3.33 -4.97 -13.07
C VAL A 12 2.28 -3.87 -13.21
N PHE A 13 1.02 -4.28 -13.29
CA PHE A 13 -0.15 -3.42 -13.43
C PHE A 13 -1.05 -3.56 -12.19
N PRO A 14 -0.86 -2.71 -11.15
CA PRO A 14 -1.58 -2.84 -9.88
C PRO A 14 -3.10 -2.74 -10.01
N GLU A 15 -3.60 -2.05 -11.03
CA GLU A 15 -5.01 -1.97 -11.37
C GLU A 15 -5.65 -3.34 -11.64
N GLU A 16 -4.89 -4.30 -12.17
CA GLU A 16 -5.38 -5.64 -12.46
C GLU A 16 -5.57 -6.47 -11.17
N PHE A 17 -4.93 -6.09 -10.07
CA PHE A 17 -5.07 -6.80 -8.79
C PHE A 17 -6.51 -6.81 -8.27
N ALA A 18 -7.29 -5.78 -8.59
CA ALA A 18 -8.70 -5.73 -8.24
C ALA A 18 -9.48 -6.92 -8.83
N THR A 19 -9.15 -7.32 -10.06
CA THR A 19 -9.80 -8.42 -10.76
C THR A 19 -9.50 -9.76 -10.10
N PHE A 20 -8.29 -9.95 -9.59
CA PHE A 20 -7.85 -11.22 -9.01
C PHE A 20 -8.16 -11.33 -7.50
N LEU A 21 -7.92 -10.27 -6.73
CA LEU A 21 -8.00 -10.30 -5.27
C LEU A 21 -9.41 -9.99 -4.73
N LEU A 22 -10.25 -9.29 -5.50
CA LEU A 22 -11.50 -8.71 -5.00
C LEU A 22 -12.77 -9.34 -5.59
N SER A 23 -12.76 -10.66 -5.75
CA SER A 23 -13.90 -11.42 -6.30
C SER A 23 -15.14 -11.40 -5.41
N SER A 24 -14.97 -11.32 -4.08
CA SER A 24 -16.08 -11.17 -3.14
C SER A 24 -16.49 -9.70 -2.97
N PRO A 25 -17.78 -9.32 -3.14
CA PRO A 25 -18.24 -7.95 -2.96
C PRO A 25 -17.92 -7.36 -1.59
N LYS A 26 -17.98 -8.19 -0.53
CA LYS A 26 -17.66 -7.77 0.85
C LYS A 26 -16.17 -7.45 1.00
N ILE A 27 -15.30 -8.30 0.45
CA ILE A 27 -13.84 -8.09 0.47
C ILE A 27 -13.50 -6.86 -0.37
N ARG A 28 -14.09 -6.73 -1.56
CA ARG A 28 -13.91 -5.57 -2.43
C ARG A 28 -14.27 -4.27 -1.71
N ALA A 29 -15.41 -4.22 -1.03
CA ALA A 29 -15.84 -3.02 -0.30
C ALA A 29 -14.86 -2.65 0.83
N ALA A 30 -14.40 -3.63 1.61
CA ALA A 30 -13.41 -3.39 2.65
C ALA A 30 -12.06 -2.93 2.07
N PHE A 31 -11.58 -3.60 1.03
CA PHE A 31 -10.33 -3.26 0.37
C PHE A 31 -10.36 -1.85 -0.22
N MET A 32 -11.41 -1.49 -0.96
CA MET A 32 -11.55 -0.14 -1.52
C MET A 32 -11.65 0.93 -0.43
N LYS A 33 -12.16 0.60 0.76
CA LYS A 33 -12.24 1.52 1.88
C LYS A 33 -10.88 1.78 2.55
N TYR A 34 -10.02 0.76 2.65
CA TYR A 34 -8.79 0.83 3.46
C TYR A 34 -7.48 0.78 2.68
N HIS A 35 -7.48 0.22 1.46
CA HIS A 35 -6.29 -0.18 0.72
C HIS A 35 -6.40 0.10 -0.80
N ALA A 36 -7.24 1.06 -1.21
CA ALA A 36 -7.40 1.40 -2.62
C ALA A 36 -6.11 1.93 -3.26
N ASP A 37 -5.21 2.50 -2.45
CA ASP A 37 -3.88 2.96 -2.85
C ASP A 37 -2.99 1.83 -3.42
N LEU A 38 -3.23 0.58 -3.03
CA LEU A 38 -2.49 -0.57 -3.56
C LEU A 38 -2.79 -0.84 -5.05
N LEU A 39 -3.88 -0.29 -5.60
CA LEU A 39 -4.21 -0.36 -7.03
C LEU A 39 -3.57 0.77 -7.84
N ASP A 40 -2.89 1.71 -7.18
CA ASP A 40 -2.20 2.83 -7.83
C ASP A 40 -0.71 2.49 -8.00
N ALA A 41 -0.22 2.52 -9.24
CA ALA A 41 1.19 2.38 -9.56
C ALA A 41 2.08 3.39 -8.81
N GLY A 42 1.58 4.60 -8.54
CA GLY A 42 2.29 5.63 -7.79
C GLY A 42 2.64 5.20 -6.37
N PHE A 43 1.79 4.41 -5.70
CA PHE A 43 2.11 3.86 -4.38
C PHE A 43 3.38 3.00 -4.45
N TRP A 44 3.41 2.06 -5.39
CA TRP A 44 4.53 1.13 -5.56
C TRP A 44 5.82 1.81 -5.98
N GLN A 45 5.74 2.81 -6.86
CA GLN A 45 6.90 3.62 -7.26
C GLN A 45 7.50 4.38 -6.07
N ARG A 46 6.67 4.97 -5.21
CA ARG A 46 7.13 5.67 -3.99
C ARG A 46 7.78 4.68 -3.01
N THR A 47 7.15 3.53 -2.79
CA THR A 47 7.69 2.46 -1.93
C THR A 47 9.03 1.95 -2.45
N GLN A 48 9.15 1.68 -3.75
CA GLN A 48 10.41 1.24 -4.36
C GLN A 48 11.50 2.32 -4.26
N ALA A 49 11.13 3.61 -4.34
CA ALA A 49 12.07 4.70 -4.15
C ALA A 49 12.55 4.78 -2.69
N ALA A 50 11.65 4.63 -1.71
CA ALA A 50 11.99 4.59 -0.27
C ALA A 50 12.95 3.44 0.05
N VAL A 51 12.63 2.23 -0.41
CA VAL A 51 13.49 1.04 -0.24
C VAL A 51 14.88 1.27 -0.86
N ARG A 52 14.96 1.88 -2.04
CA ARG A 52 16.25 2.22 -2.68
C ARG A 52 17.04 3.28 -1.94
N ARG A 53 16.38 4.18 -1.19
CA ARG A 53 17.04 5.14 -0.30
C ARG A 53 17.49 4.52 1.02
N GLY A 54 17.18 3.23 1.26
CA GLY A 54 17.48 2.56 2.52
C GLY A 54 16.53 2.93 3.65
N GLU A 55 15.37 3.53 3.34
CA GLU A 55 14.34 3.82 4.33
C GLU A 55 13.70 2.52 4.80
N VAL A 56 13.89 2.21 6.09
CA VAL A 56 13.21 1.11 6.75
C VAL A 56 11.88 1.64 7.28
N GLN A 57 10.79 1.14 6.72
CA GLN A 57 9.44 1.47 7.19
C GLN A 57 9.21 0.84 8.57
N ASP A 58 8.74 1.62 9.53
CA ASP A 58 8.45 1.14 10.87
C ASP A 58 7.24 0.19 10.86
N PHE A 59 7.47 -1.05 11.30
CA PHE A 59 6.42 -2.05 11.48
C PHE A 59 6.13 -2.23 12.97
N PHE A 60 4.87 -1.99 13.36
CA PHE A 60 4.43 -2.14 14.74
C PHE A 60 3.51 -3.36 14.87
N PRO A 61 3.81 -4.34 15.75
CA PRO A 61 3.00 -5.55 15.90
C PRO A 61 1.73 -5.33 16.73
N TYR A 62 1.26 -4.09 16.87
CA TYR A 62 0.09 -3.71 17.66
C TYR A 62 -0.64 -2.51 17.03
N PRO A 63 -1.93 -2.29 17.35
CA PRO A 63 -2.72 -1.18 16.81
C PRO A 63 -2.12 0.19 17.12
N GLU A 64 -2.31 1.15 16.22
CA GLU A 64 -1.79 2.51 16.38
C GLU A 64 -2.26 3.18 17.67
N SER A 65 -3.48 2.89 18.13
CA SER A 65 -4.03 3.40 19.39
C SER A 65 -3.27 2.97 20.64
N PHE A 66 -2.46 1.92 20.56
CA PHE A 66 -1.61 1.47 21.67
C PHE A 66 -0.22 2.10 21.65
N ARG A 67 0.12 2.88 20.62
CA ARG A 67 1.37 3.64 20.62
C ARG A 67 1.33 4.63 21.77
N PHE A 68 2.44 4.78 22.49
CA PHE A 68 2.50 5.70 23.63
C PHE A 68 2.13 7.14 23.25
N CYS A 69 2.52 7.60 22.06
CA CYS A 69 2.13 8.90 21.55
C CYS A 69 0.61 9.07 21.35
N ALA A 70 -0.09 8.00 20.93
CA ALA A 70 -1.54 8.00 20.76
C ALA A 70 -2.30 7.83 22.08
N ALA A 71 -1.76 7.02 22.99
CA ALA A 71 -2.39 6.69 24.27
C ALA A 71 -2.18 7.76 25.36
N PHE A 72 -1.04 8.47 25.35
CA PHE A 72 -0.63 9.36 26.43
C PHE A 72 -0.35 10.81 25.97
N GLY A 73 -0.48 11.14 24.68
CA GLY A 73 -0.44 12.52 24.17
C GLY A 73 0.91 13.26 24.25
N ASP A 74 1.84 12.80 25.10
CA ASP A 74 3.13 13.43 25.32
C ASP A 74 4.21 12.80 24.43
N GLY A 75 4.37 13.36 23.22
CA GLY A 75 5.59 13.23 22.42
C GLY A 75 5.54 12.21 21.28
N CYS A 76 5.06 12.65 20.12
CA CYS A 76 5.64 12.20 18.85
C CYS A 76 6.36 13.40 18.25
N ALA A 77 7.52 13.76 18.82
CA ALA A 77 8.40 14.73 18.18
C ALA A 77 9.04 14.04 16.98
N THR A 78 8.67 14.51 15.79
CA THR A 78 9.26 14.18 14.50
C THR A 78 10.76 14.42 14.54
N GLY A 79 11.55 13.38 14.27
CA GLY A 79 12.96 13.46 13.93
C GLY A 79 13.17 12.79 12.59
#